data_AF-D9XQP9-F1
#
_entry.id   AF-D9XQP9-F1
#
_cell.length_a   1.000
_cell.length_b   1.000
_cell.length_c   1.000
_cell.angle_alpha   90.00
_cell.angle_beta   90.00
_cell.angle_gamma   90.00
#
_symmetry.space_group_name_H-M   'P 1'
#
loop_
_entity.id
_entity.type
_entity.pdbx_description
1 polymer ?
#
loop_
_entity_poly.entity_id
_entity_poly.type
_entity_poly.pdbx_seq_one_letter_code
_entity_poly.pdbx_strand_id
1 'polypeptide(L)' 'MLLVTARTAHCDCRWYLELDWSSQGRTGTVRIDDDGRPFRTSGLTGLPRYEYDTSAREWRPRTG' A
#
# COMPACT_ATOMS: atom_id res chain seq x y z
N MET A 1 14.80 -11.06 5.42
CA MET A 1 14.17 -9.87 4.81
C MET A 1 12.75 -10.26 4.45
N LEU A 2 11.74 -9.48 4.89
CA LEU A 2 10.34 -9.68 4.51
C LEU A 2 9.95 -8.56 3.54
N LEU A 3 9.51 -8.91 2.33
CA LEU A 3 9.00 -7.98 1.33
C LEU A 3 7.54 -8.32 1.05
N VAL A 4 6.66 -7.32 1.18
CA VAL A 4 5.22 -7.48 0.92
C VAL A 4 4.82 -6.48 -0.15
N THR A 5 4.12 -6.95 -1.18
CA THR A 5 3.57 -6.12 -2.26
C THR A 5 2.06 -6.31 -2.32
N ALA A 6 1.31 -5.25 -2.07
CA ALA A 6 -0.15 -5.23 -2.21
C ALA A 6 -0.55 -4.46 -3.47
N ARG A 7 -1.49 -5.00 -4.25
CA ARG A 7 -2.06 -4.36 -5.44
C ARG A 7 -3.57 -4.54 -5.42
N THR A 8 -4.30 -3.52 -5.87
CA THR A 8 -5.74 -3.63 -6.11
C THR A 8 -6.14 -2.87 -7.37
N ALA A 9 -7.21 -3.34 -8.01
CA ALA A 9 -7.78 -2.71 -9.19
C ALA A 9 -9.03 -1.87 -8.86
N HIS A 10 -9.85 -2.30 -7.89
CA HIS A 10 -11.24 -1.81 -7.76
C HIS A 10 -11.67 -1.43 -6.34
N CYS A 11 -10.76 -1.43 -5.36
CA CYS A 11 -11.07 -0.98 -4.01
C CYS A 11 -10.11 0.10 -3.53
N ASP A 12 -10.56 0.84 -2.52
CA ASP A 12 -9.69 1.48 -1.55
C ASP A 12 -9.57 0.56 -0.33
N CYS A 13 -8.60 -0.35 -0.37
CA CYS A 13 -8.49 -1.40 0.63
C CYS A 13 -7.60 -0.98 1.79
N ARG A 14 -8.03 -1.33 3.01
CA ARG A 14 -7.28 -1.21 4.24
C ARG A 14 -6.88 -2.59 4.73
N TRP A 15 -5.62 -2.79 5.10
CA TRP A 15 -5.11 -4.11 5.50
C TRP A 15 -3.98 -4.03 6.53
N TYR A 16 -3.77 -5.11 7.26
CA TYR A 16 -2.63 -5.35 8.14
C TYR A 16 -2.24 -6.83 8.00
N LEU A 17 -1.05 -7.20 8.47
CA LEU A 17 -0.63 -8.60 8.50
C LEU A 17 -0.56 -9.09 9.94
N GLU A 18 -0.88 -10.35 10.12
CA GLU A 18 -0.51 -11.10 11.31
C GLU A 18 0.60 -12.06 10.88
N LEU A 19 1.74 -11.97 11.56
CA LEU A 19 2.90 -12.81 11.31
C LEU A 19 3.13 -13.72 12.51
N ASP A 20 2.92 -15.00 12.29
CA ASP A 20 3.36 -16.03 13.23
C ASP A 20 4.87 -16.22 13.11
N TRP A 21 5.57 -16.21 14.25
CA TRP A 21 7.03 -16.33 14.29
C TRP A 21 7.48 -17.30 15.37
N SER A 22 8.68 -17.85 15.17
CA SER A 22 9.41 -18.60 16.18
C SER A 22 10.89 -18.21 16.14
N SER A 23 11.53 -18.11 17.31
CA SER A 23 12.96 -17.80 17.44
C SER A 23 13.48 -18.25 18.81
N GLN A 24 14.53 -19.07 18.81
CA GLN A 24 15.20 -19.57 20.02
C GLN A 24 14.23 -20.11 21.09
N GLY A 25 13.24 -20.92 20.69
CA GLY A 25 12.26 -21.52 21.61
C GLY A 25 11.11 -20.59 22.03
N ARG A 26 11.10 -19.34 21.58
CA ARG A 26 9.96 -18.41 21.74
C ARG A 26 9.11 -18.44 20.48
N THR A 27 7.80 -18.25 20.65
CA THR A 27 6.83 -18.11 19.56
C THR A 27 5.88 -16.96 19.83
N GLY A 28 5.17 -16.51 18.80
CA GLY A 28 4.07 -15.57 18.95
C GLY A 28 3.53 -15.10 17.61
N THR A 29 2.54 -14.23 17.68
CA THR A 29 1.98 -13.54 16.51
C THR A 29 2.24 -12.05 16.69
N VAL A 30 2.77 -11.40 15.66
CA VAL A 30 2.96 -9.95 15.64
C VAL A 30 2.09 -9.33 14.55
N ARG A 31 1.41 -8.25 14.89
CA ARG A 31 0.70 -7.41 13.93
C ARG A 31 1.67 -6.46 13.25
N ILE A 32 1.62 -6.41 11.92
CA ILE A 32 2.39 -5.48 11.09
C ILE A 32 1.40 -4.54 10.43
N ASP A 33 1.49 -3.26 10.78
CA ASP A 33 0.65 -2.18 10.27
C ASP A 33 1.44 -0.85 10.17
N ASP A 34 0.76 0.23 9.81
CA ASP A 34 1.32 1.59 9.67
C ASP A 34 1.07 2.39 10.96
N ASP A 35 1.91 2.17 11.97
CA ASP A 35 1.88 2.86 13.27
C ASP A 35 0.47 2.84 13.93
N GLY A 36 -0.11 1.64 14.05
CA GLY A 36 -1.44 1.43 14.61
C GLY A 36 -2.59 1.66 13.62
N ARG A 37 -2.30 2.02 12.37
CA ARG A 37 -3.29 2.19 11.30
C ARG A 37 -3.11 1.09 10.24
N PRO A 38 -4.20 0.58 9.63
CA PRO A 38 -4.06 -0.32 8.50
C PRO A 38 -3.34 0.38 7.34
N PHE A 39 -2.47 -0.36 6.64
CA PHE A 39 -1.97 0.06 5.34
C PHE A 39 -3.12 0.33 4.38
N ARG A 40 -2.94 1.29 3.47
CA ARG A 40 -3.92 1.63 2.44
C ARG A 40 -3.37 1.30 1.07
N THR A 41 -4.15 0.59 0.26
CA THR A 41 -3.86 0.36 -1.15
C THR A 41 -5.10 0.68 -1.95
N SER A 42 -5.02 1.69 -2.82
CA SER A 42 -6.15 2.16 -3.61
C SER A 42 -5.91 1.87 -5.10
N GLY A 43 -6.95 1.38 -5.76
CA GLY A 43 -6.96 1.21 -7.21
C GLY A 43 -7.19 2.55 -7.89
N LEU A 44 -6.60 2.74 -9.07
CA LEU A 44 -6.83 3.91 -9.94
C LEU A 44 -7.67 3.55 -11.17
N THR A 45 -8.24 2.36 -11.24
CA THR A 45 -9.09 1.94 -12.37
C THR A 45 -10.35 2.80 -12.39
N GLY A 46 -10.60 3.48 -13.52
CA GLY A 46 -11.74 4.39 -13.67
C GLY A 46 -11.59 5.74 -12.98
N LEU A 47 -10.48 6.00 -12.28
CA LEU A 47 -10.17 7.31 -11.71
C LEU A 47 -9.28 8.11 -12.67
N PRO A 48 -9.47 9.44 -12.75
CA PRO A 48 -8.56 10.31 -13.48
C PRO A 48 -7.15 10.15 -12.93
N ARG A 49 -6.20 9.82 -13.79
CA ARG A 49 -4.79 9.81 -13.44
C ARG A 49 -4.26 11.21 -13.61
N TYR A 50 -3.44 11.67 -12.68
CA TYR A 50 -2.71 12.92 -12.83
C TYR A 50 -1.22 12.61 -12.79
N GLU A 51 -0.46 13.33 -13.60
CA GLU A 51 0.99 13.35 -13.56
C GLU A 51 1.48 14.77 -13.32
N TYR A 52 2.60 14.88 -12.62
CA TYR A 52 3.20 16.18 -12.34
C TYR A 52 4.08 16.57 -13.53
N ASP A 53 3.66 17.59 -14.27
CA ASP A 53 4.43 18.18 -15.36
C ASP A 53 5.55 19.03 -14.74
N THR A 54 6.78 18.53 -14.77
CA THR A 54 7.94 19.21 -14.20
C THR A 54 8.33 20.47 -14.98
N SER A 55 7.98 20.57 -16.26
CA SER A 55 8.27 21.72 -17.11
C SER A 55 7.30 22.88 -16.85
N ALA A 56 6.01 22.57 -16.69
CA ALA A 56 4.97 23.53 -16.38
C ALA A 56 4.76 23.75 -14.87
N ARG A 57 5.38 22.92 -14.01
CA ARG A 57 5.26 22.92 -12.54
C ARG A 57 3.81 22.81 -12.07
N GLU A 58 3.04 21.94 -12.71
CA GLU A 58 1.62 21.75 -12.39
C GLU A 58 1.19 20.29 -12.52
N TRP A 59 0.08 19.95 -11.87
CA TRP A 59 -0.56 18.65 -12.03
C TRP A 59 -1.44 18.66 -13.28
N ARG A 60 -1.18 17.76 -14.23
CA ARG A 60 -2.01 17.60 -15.43
C ARG A 60 -2.69 16.24 -15.43
N PRO A 61 -3.94 16.14 -15.94
CA PRO A 61 -4.53 14.85 -16.24
C PRO A 61 -3.60 14.07 -17.18
N ARG A 62 -3.29 12.84 -16.81
CA ARG A 62 -2.52 11.93 -17.65
C ARG A 62 -3.45 11.42 -18.75
N THR A 63 -3.44 12.13 -19.87
CA THR A 63 -4.05 11.67 -21.12
C THR A 63 -3.23 10.48 -21.64
N GLY A 64 -3.91 9.37 -21.93
CA GLY A 64 -3.29 8.16 -22.47
C GLY A 64 -2.92 8.29 -23.94
#